data_AF-A0A358WDQ7-F1
#
_entry.id   AF-A0A358WDQ7-F1
#
_cell.length_a   1.000
_cell.length_b   1.000
_cell.length_c   1.000
_cell.angle_alpha   90.00
_cell.angle_beta   90.00
_cell.angle_gamma   90.00
#
_symmetry.space_group_name_H-M   'P 1'
#
loop_
_entity.id
_entity.type
_entity.pdbx_description
1 polymer ?
#
loop_
_entity_poly.entity_id
_entity_poly.type
_entity_poly.pdbx_seq_one_letter_code
_entity_poly.pdbx_strand_id
1 'polypeptide(L)'
;MKKLTKTAALILSTLMLFGCTDNSTQSGVGDTTPPSESSVTGSKNESKVESSATENSSTPDNSNDKSDENLVENIDGYQTFSYDKNKYVKTTFRRIYNLKRDGLGAFTGETVTLPLARYAVQDEVLVIKCKVAGDSYVFQNGRSGIKTVQDSSDDNVLNGVYTPIVIEEVIDKTADAVTDLKTGDIIYIQEGFNVCEFTEENGNTVLMSADEAIKQKKEKIAEYKKYIEEENAKKEPSENSLKDYEANIAVIEEEIKNCNAINDFVHSHNGKAVISDNGSPMEKDVSYLAFVAVTPIPGTNDGNSYHRAYPMKYDLAYDDVPSLFGEDDIYFQGLYGYEKSWKAMKEKYGEHFKI
;
A
#
# COMPACT_ATOMS: atom_id res chain seq x y z
N MET A 1 -35.18 6.51 -0.14
CA MET A 1 -34.02 5.79 -0.72
C MET A 1 -32.80 6.12 0.11
N LYS A 2 -32.35 5.17 0.95
CA LYS A 2 -31.24 5.39 1.91
C LYS A 2 -29.90 5.32 1.16
N LYS A 3 -29.11 6.39 1.26
CA LYS A 3 -27.76 6.50 0.72
C LYS A 3 -26.78 5.75 1.63
N LEU A 4 -26.37 4.55 1.24
CA LEU A 4 -25.20 3.86 1.76
C LEU A 4 -24.07 4.09 0.75
N THR A 5 -23.24 5.12 0.92
CA THR A 5 -22.10 5.36 -0.01
C THR A 5 -20.92 6.14 0.58
N LYS A 6 -20.86 6.39 1.89
CA LYS A 6 -19.68 7.05 2.51
C LYS A 6 -18.95 6.19 3.55
N THR A 7 -19.63 5.22 4.13
CA THR A 7 -19.11 4.41 5.24
C THR A 7 -18.04 3.40 4.81
N ALA A 8 -18.19 2.74 3.65
CA ALA A 8 -17.19 1.79 3.15
C ALA A 8 -15.84 2.45 2.82
N ALA A 9 -15.84 3.72 2.39
CA ALA A 9 -14.62 4.50 2.17
C ALA A 9 -13.91 4.87 3.50
N LEU A 10 -14.68 5.06 4.58
CA LEU A 10 -14.13 5.33 5.91
C LEU A 10 -13.43 4.09 6.49
N ILE A 11 -13.98 2.89 6.29
CA ILE A 11 -13.34 1.62 6.72
C ILE A 11 -11.98 1.44 6.04
N LEU A 12 -11.86 1.82 4.75
CA LEU A 12 -10.63 1.69 3.97
C LEU A 12 -9.53 2.67 4.43
N SER A 13 -9.86 3.94 4.73
CA SER A 13 -8.86 4.89 5.26
C SER A 13 -8.46 4.59 6.71
N THR A 14 -9.39 4.00 7.47
CA THR A 14 -9.21 3.57 8.86
C THR A 14 -8.24 2.38 8.87
N LEU A 15 -8.49 1.30 8.10
CA LEU A 15 -7.60 0.13 8.09
C LEU A 15 -6.15 0.45 7.66
N MET A 16 -5.95 1.43 6.77
CA MET A 16 -4.62 1.92 6.40
C MET A 16 -3.92 2.72 7.51
N LEU A 17 -4.66 3.30 8.46
CA LEU A 17 -4.14 4.02 9.64
C LEU A 17 -3.94 3.12 10.87
N PHE A 18 -4.55 1.93 10.92
CA PHE A 18 -4.52 1.04 12.10
C PHE A 18 -3.51 -0.11 12.02
N GLY A 19 -2.66 -0.15 10.99
CA GLY A 19 -1.39 -0.88 11.05
C GLY A 19 -0.42 -0.15 12.01
N CYS A 20 -0.69 -0.27 13.31
CA CYS A 20 0.12 0.19 14.44
C CYS A 20 0.16 1.71 14.69
N THR A 21 -0.90 2.24 15.34
CA THR A 21 -0.77 3.48 16.12
C THR A 21 -0.05 3.18 17.45
N ASP A 22 1.27 2.94 17.41
CA ASP A 22 2.09 3.05 18.62
C ASP A 22 2.52 4.49 18.78
N ASN A 23 1.69 5.28 19.47
CA ASN A 23 2.20 6.46 20.15
C ASN A 23 2.45 6.05 21.60
N SER A 24 3.69 5.67 21.92
CA SER A 24 4.11 5.61 23.30
C SER A 24 4.03 7.03 23.87
N THR A 25 3.01 7.29 24.68
CA THR A 25 2.91 8.48 25.51
C THR A 25 4.09 8.49 26.49
N GLN A 26 4.94 9.50 26.45
CA GLN A 26 5.63 9.96 27.66
C GLN A 26 5.49 11.48 27.82
N SER A 27 4.62 11.81 28.78
CA SER A 27 4.49 13.10 29.46
C SER A 27 5.83 13.53 30.08
N GLY A 28 6.17 14.81 29.94
CA GLY A 28 7.34 15.40 30.59
C GLY A 28 7.45 16.91 30.35
N VAL A 29 6.73 17.67 31.18
CA VAL A 29 6.72 19.14 31.24
C VAL A 29 8.06 19.69 31.71
N GLY A 30 8.61 20.65 30.96
CA GLY A 30 9.37 21.82 31.42
C GLY A 30 10.80 21.62 31.95
N ASP A 31 11.80 22.21 31.28
CA ASP A 31 12.37 23.49 31.74
C ASP A 31 13.33 24.06 30.68
N THR A 32 13.35 25.39 30.64
CA THR A 32 14.05 26.29 29.74
C THR A 32 15.50 26.59 30.17
N THR A 33 16.32 26.93 29.18
CA THR A 33 17.52 27.82 29.18
C THR A 33 18.89 27.14 28.88
N PRO A 34 19.64 27.60 27.87
CA PRO A 34 21.02 27.16 27.56
C PRO A 34 22.06 28.06 28.27
N PRO A 35 23.38 27.74 28.36
CA PRO A 35 24.29 28.16 27.29
C PRO A 35 25.67 27.44 27.18
N SER A 36 26.39 27.83 26.13
CA SER A 36 27.81 28.24 26.09
C SER A 36 28.88 27.33 25.46
N GLU A 37 29.66 28.04 24.64
CA GLU A 37 30.87 27.71 23.90
C GLU A 37 32.02 27.19 24.77
N SER A 38 32.87 26.34 24.20
CA SER A 38 34.33 26.51 24.32
C SER A 38 35.11 25.77 23.22
N SER A 39 35.74 26.56 22.35
CA SER A 39 37.13 26.50 21.87
C SER A 39 37.85 25.16 21.58
N VAL A 40 38.19 24.98 20.30
CA VAL A 40 39.55 24.83 19.72
C VAL A 40 40.53 23.82 20.35
N THR A 41 40.96 22.84 19.56
CA THR A 41 42.35 22.74 19.03
C THR A 41 42.46 21.61 18.00
N GLY A 42 43.13 21.88 16.87
CA GLY A 42 43.25 20.96 15.75
C GLY A 42 44.45 20.04 15.79
N SER A 43 44.52 19.15 14.81
CA SER A 43 45.76 18.72 14.17
C SER A 43 45.46 18.06 12.83
N LYS A 44 46.10 18.58 11.78
CA LYS A 44 46.25 17.96 10.46
C LYS A 44 47.02 16.66 10.62
N ASN A 45 46.64 15.63 9.87
CA ASN A 45 47.64 14.80 9.21
C ASN A 45 47.10 14.27 7.87
N GLU A 46 47.74 14.71 6.79
CA GLU A 46 47.65 14.10 5.45
C GLU A 46 48.59 12.89 5.43
N SER A 47 48.11 11.72 5.00
CA SER A 47 49.01 10.72 4.42
C SER A 47 48.28 9.89 3.37
N LYS A 48 48.73 10.13 2.15
CA LYS A 48 48.47 9.47 0.88
C LYS A 48 49.01 8.03 0.91
N VAL A 49 48.18 7.03 0.63
CA VAL A 49 48.61 5.71 0.14
C VAL A 49 47.65 5.25 -0.95
N GLU A 50 48.20 5.05 -2.15
CA GLU A 50 47.57 4.48 -3.34
C GLU A 50 47.48 2.94 -3.24
N SER A 51 46.37 2.42 -3.78
CA SER A 51 46.25 1.21 -4.61
C SER A 51 46.74 -0.15 -4.09
N SER A 52 45.80 -1.09 -3.92
CA SER A 52 45.99 -2.45 -4.43
C SER A 52 44.63 -3.11 -4.73
N ALA A 53 44.49 -3.61 -5.95
CA ALA A 53 43.38 -4.44 -6.40
C ALA A 53 43.38 -5.76 -5.62
N THR A 54 42.21 -6.20 -5.16
CA THR A 54 42.01 -7.59 -4.71
C THR A 54 40.67 -8.07 -5.25
N GLU A 55 40.73 -9.03 -6.17
CA GLU A 55 39.61 -9.86 -6.60
C GLU A 55 39.16 -10.70 -5.41
N ASN A 56 37.90 -10.55 -4.97
CA ASN A 56 37.27 -11.53 -4.09
C ASN A 56 36.07 -12.15 -4.81
N SER A 57 36.34 -13.29 -5.43
CA SER A 57 35.35 -14.34 -5.65
C SER A 57 35.09 -15.00 -4.30
N SER A 58 33.94 -14.73 -3.70
CA SER A 58 33.45 -15.48 -2.55
C SER A 58 31.98 -15.80 -2.77
N THR A 59 31.74 -16.98 -3.32
CA THR A 59 30.48 -17.73 -3.16
C THR A 59 30.26 -17.98 -1.67
N PRO A 60 29.15 -17.52 -1.06
CA PRO A 60 28.77 -17.95 0.26
C PRO A 60 28.12 -19.34 0.18
N ASP A 61 28.72 -20.30 0.88
CA ASP A 61 28.13 -21.59 1.23
C ASP A 61 26.86 -21.34 2.07
N ASN A 62 25.69 -21.53 1.46
CA ASN A 62 24.41 -21.53 2.17
C ASN A 62 24.02 -22.99 2.46
N SER A 63 24.46 -23.50 3.60
CA SER A 63 23.84 -24.67 4.23
C SER A 63 23.15 -24.24 5.53
N ASN A 64 21.97 -23.65 5.38
CA ASN A 64 20.98 -23.54 6.44
C ASN A 64 19.63 -23.98 5.87
N ASP A 65 19.43 -25.29 5.83
CA ASP A 65 18.09 -25.88 5.69
C ASP A 65 17.31 -25.57 6.98
N LYS A 66 16.46 -24.52 6.92
CA LYS A 66 15.09 -24.45 7.46
C LYS A 66 14.61 -23.00 7.57
N SER A 67 13.91 -22.55 6.52
CA SER A 67 12.59 -21.92 6.62
C SER A 67 12.10 -21.55 5.21
N ASP A 68 10.89 -21.96 4.87
CA ASP A 68 10.16 -21.38 3.73
C ASP A 68 9.71 -19.95 4.12
N GLU A 69 10.66 -19.02 4.28
CA GLU A 69 10.42 -17.63 4.68
C GLU A 69 9.89 -16.81 3.49
N ASN A 70 8.67 -16.27 3.62
CA ASN A 70 8.01 -15.51 2.55
C ASN A 70 8.12 -13.98 2.70
N LEU A 71 8.61 -13.50 3.85
CA LEU A 71 9.13 -12.15 4.04
C LEU A 71 10.54 -12.28 4.57
N VAL A 72 11.48 -11.58 3.96
CA VAL A 72 12.90 -11.68 4.30
C VAL A 72 13.46 -10.28 4.43
N GLU A 73 14.31 -10.08 5.43
CA GLU A 73 15.13 -8.87 5.51
C GLU A 73 16.29 -9.00 4.51
N ASN A 74 16.39 -8.08 3.55
CA ASN A 74 17.50 -8.12 2.59
C ASN A 74 18.81 -7.65 3.25
N ILE A 75 19.94 -7.79 2.53
CA ILE A 75 21.25 -7.34 3.02
C ILE A 75 21.29 -5.86 3.42
N ASP A 76 20.40 -5.06 2.83
CA ASP A 76 20.30 -3.65 3.13
C ASP A 76 19.45 -3.38 4.36
N GLY A 77 18.65 -4.33 4.85
CA GLY A 77 17.82 -4.20 6.05
C GLY A 77 16.34 -3.89 5.80
N TYR A 78 15.88 -3.93 4.55
CA TYR A 78 14.47 -3.75 4.20
C TYR A 78 13.68 -5.03 4.40
N GLN A 79 12.44 -4.91 4.84
CA GLN A 79 11.48 -6.01 4.75
C GLN A 79 11.02 -6.15 3.30
N THR A 80 11.30 -7.30 2.72
CA THR A 80 10.98 -7.59 1.32
C THR A 80 9.80 -8.56 1.16
N PHE A 81 9.06 -8.41 0.07
CA PHE A 81 7.94 -9.25 -0.32
C PHE A 81 8.01 -9.59 -1.81
N SER A 82 7.73 -10.84 -2.16
CA SER A 82 7.59 -11.26 -3.55
C SER A 82 6.30 -12.04 -3.71
N TYR A 83 5.43 -11.59 -4.62
CA TYR A 83 4.19 -12.28 -4.88
C TYR A 83 4.43 -13.60 -5.63
N ASP A 84 3.88 -14.68 -5.08
CA ASP A 84 3.82 -15.99 -5.70
C ASP A 84 2.40 -16.54 -5.52
N LYS A 85 1.73 -16.79 -6.64
CA LYS A 85 0.34 -17.30 -6.68
C LYS A 85 0.17 -18.67 -6.03
N ASN A 86 1.24 -19.46 -5.90
CA ASN A 86 1.19 -20.76 -5.22
C ASN A 86 1.36 -20.63 -3.71
N LYS A 87 1.89 -19.49 -3.24
CA LYS A 87 2.13 -19.23 -1.82
C LYS A 87 1.07 -18.34 -1.19
N TYR A 88 0.49 -17.41 -1.95
CA TYR A 88 -0.42 -16.40 -1.43
C TYR A 88 -1.82 -16.52 -2.04
N VAL A 89 -2.81 -16.56 -1.17
CA VAL A 89 -4.21 -16.40 -1.58
C VAL A 89 -4.48 -14.92 -1.85
N LYS A 90 -4.87 -14.62 -3.09
CA LYS A 90 -5.26 -13.27 -3.50
C LYS A 90 -6.77 -13.10 -3.35
N THR A 91 -7.21 -12.04 -2.67
CA THR A 91 -8.63 -11.76 -2.42
C THR A 91 -8.95 -10.27 -2.44
N THR A 92 -10.22 -9.91 -2.24
CA THR A 92 -10.71 -8.53 -2.12
C THR A 92 -11.41 -8.33 -0.78
N PHE A 93 -11.48 -7.10 -0.27
CA PHE A 93 -12.23 -6.85 0.98
C PHE A 93 -13.71 -7.21 0.80
N ARG A 94 -14.26 -6.90 -0.37
CA ARG A 94 -15.63 -7.26 -0.75
C ARG A 94 -15.88 -8.76 -0.71
N ARG A 95 -14.91 -9.58 -1.13
CA ARG A 95 -15.01 -11.04 -1.06
C ARG A 95 -15.09 -11.51 0.39
N ILE A 96 -14.22 -10.98 1.26
CA ILE A 96 -14.19 -11.28 2.70
C ILE A 96 -15.53 -10.94 3.37
N TYR A 97 -16.12 -9.79 3.02
CA TYR A 97 -17.42 -9.36 3.54
C TYR A 97 -18.62 -10.05 2.87
N ASN A 98 -18.37 -10.89 1.87
CA ASN A 98 -19.39 -11.46 0.98
C ASN A 98 -20.31 -10.39 0.35
N LEU A 99 -19.73 -9.26 -0.02
CA LEU A 99 -20.40 -8.15 -0.67
C LEU A 99 -20.03 -8.13 -2.14
N LYS A 100 -20.96 -8.51 -3.02
CA LYS A 100 -20.76 -8.32 -4.46
C LYS A 100 -20.47 -6.85 -4.76
N ARG A 101 -19.75 -6.60 -5.86
CA ARG A 101 -19.48 -5.23 -6.32
C ARG A 101 -20.77 -4.42 -6.39
N ASP A 102 -20.70 -3.18 -5.93
CA ASP A 102 -21.75 -2.20 -6.26
C ASP A 102 -21.38 -1.54 -7.59
N GLY A 103 -22.37 -1.16 -8.40
CA GLY A 103 -22.09 -0.48 -9.68
C GLY A 103 -21.59 0.97 -9.51
N LEU A 104 -21.23 1.41 -8.29
CA LEU A 104 -21.04 2.83 -7.91
C LEU A 104 -19.69 3.13 -7.22
N GLY A 105 -18.75 2.18 -7.13
CA GLY A 105 -17.44 2.42 -6.53
C GLY A 105 -16.46 3.15 -7.45
N ALA A 106 -15.32 3.60 -6.92
CA ALA A 106 -14.30 4.30 -7.71
C ALA A 106 -13.96 3.53 -9.00
N PHE A 107 -13.78 4.24 -10.10
CA PHE A 107 -13.53 3.68 -11.44
C PHE A 107 -14.75 2.94 -12.03
N THR A 108 -15.94 3.54 -11.95
CA THR A 108 -17.29 3.07 -12.34
C THR A 108 -17.49 2.71 -13.84
N GLY A 109 -16.45 2.34 -14.58
CA GLY A 109 -16.55 1.88 -15.96
C GLY A 109 -16.13 2.88 -17.01
N GLU A 110 -15.30 3.83 -16.63
CA GLU A 110 -14.57 4.68 -17.57
C GLU A 110 -13.34 3.96 -18.07
N THR A 111 -13.03 4.15 -19.34
CA THR A 111 -11.78 3.71 -19.93
C THR A 111 -10.64 4.53 -19.34
N VAL A 112 -9.58 3.87 -18.86
CA VAL A 112 -8.38 4.56 -18.40
C VAL A 112 -7.73 5.31 -19.55
N THR A 113 -7.51 6.59 -19.32
CA THR A 113 -6.80 7.51 -20.21
C THR A 113 -5.70 8.19 -19.41
N LEU A 114 -4.72 8.79 -20.09
CA LEU A 114 -3.68 9.60 -19.43
C LEU A 114 -4.28 10.68 -18.48
N PRO A 115 -5.31 11.46 -18.87
CA PRO A 115 -5.98 12.38 -17.95
C PRO A 115 -6.57 11.71 -16.71
N LEU A 116 -7.21 10.54 -16.86
CA LEU A 116 -7.78 9.81 -15.72
C LEU A 116 -6.68 9.27 -14.79
N ALA A 117 -5.62 8.70 -15.37
CA ALA A 117 -4.47 8.23 -14.61
C ALA A 117 -3.81 9.38 -13.84
N ARG A 118 -3.60 10.53 -14.49
CA ARG A 118 -3.13 11.76 -13.85
C ARG A 118 -4.05 12.21 -12.71
N TYR A 119 -5.37 12.17 -12.89
CA TYR A 119 -6.31 12.53 -11.82
C TYR A 119 -6.19 11.60 -10.60
N ALA A 120 -6.06 10.29 -10.84
CA ALA A 120 -5.94 9.29 -9.79
C ALA A 120 -4.58 9.34 -9.07
N VAL A 121 -3.50 9.57 -9.82
CA VAL A 121 -2.12 9.63 -9.30
C VAL A 121 -1.78 11.03 -8.74
N GLN A 122 -2.55 12.03 -9.15
CA GLN A 122 -2.36 13.46 -8.86
C GLN A 122 -0.98 14.00 -9.31
N ASP A 123 -0.52 13.56 -10.48
CA ASP A 123 0.81 13.89 -11.00
C ASP A 123 0.87 13.93 -12.54
N GLU A 124 1.97 14.39 -13.11
CA GLU A 124 2.34 14.10 -14.49
C GLU A 124 2.63 12.61 -14.65
N VAL A 125 2.21 12.01 -15.76
CA VAL A 125 2.20 10.54 -15.89
C VAL A 125 2.88 10.09 -17.17
N LEU A 126 3.69 9.04 -17.06
CA LEU A 126 4.22 8.25 -18.16
C LEU A 126 3.41 6.95 -18.31
N VAL A 127 3.26 6.50 -19.54
CA VAL A 127 2.92 5.10 -19.85
C VAL A 127 4.21 4.39 -20.18
N ILE A 128 4.52 3.34 -19.44
CA ILE A 128 5.75 2.57 -19.60
C ILE A 128 5.45 1.10 -19.83
N LYS A 129 6.33 0.43 -20.58
CA LYS A 129 6.52 -1.02 -20.51
C LYS A 129 7.56 -1.31 -19.44
N CYS A 130 7.28 -2.22 -18.52
CA CYS A 130 8.20 -2.55 -17.44
C CYS A 130 8.12 -4.01 -16.99
N LYS A 131 9.14 -4.45 -16.25
CA LYS A 131 9.18 -5.73 -15.53
C LYS A 131 9.60 -5.51 -14.09
N VAL A 132 9.19 -6.42 -13.22
CA VAL A 132 9.69 -6.49 -11.84
C VAL A 132 11.20 -6.75 -11.86
N ALA A 133 11.96 -5.90 -11.16
CA ALA A 133 13.43 -5.94 -11.11
C ALA A 133 13.98 -6.60 -9.83
N GLY A 134 13.13 -6.87 -8.84
CA GLY A 134 13.52 -7.40 -7.54
C GLY A 134 12.32 -7.62 -6.61
N ASP A 135 12.60 -7.84 -5.33
CA ASP A 135 11.54 -7.97 -4.32
C ASP A 135 11.00 -6.59 -3.91
N SER A 136 9.71 -6.53 -3.65
CA SER A 136 9.03 -5.31 -3.23
C SER A 136 9.41 -4.94 -1.81
N TYR A 137 9.51 -3.64 -1.51
CA TYR A 137 9.64 -3.16 -0.14
C TYR A 137 8.27 -2.94 0.47
N VAL A 138 8.10 -3.46 1.68
CA VAL A 138 6.86 -3.31 2.45
C VAL A 138 7.08 -2.27 3.52
N PHE A 139 6.33 -1.17 3.45
CA PHE A 139 6.40 -0.08 4.42
C PHE A 139 5.15 -0.02 5.30
N GLN A 140 5.39 0.12 6.61
CA GLN A 140 4.40 0.46 7.62
C GLN A 140 4.91 1.60 8.49
N ASN A 141 4.19 2.70 8.50
CA ASN A 141 4.53 3.92 9.21
C ASN A 141 5.96 4.40 8.92
N GLY A 142 6.34 4.39 7.64
CA GLY A 142 7.68 4.74 7.18
C GLY A 142 8.71 3.64 7.39
N ARG A 143 8.36 2.51 8.00
CA ARG A 143 9.32 1.45 8.35
C ARG A 143 9.23 0.24 7.44
N SER A 144 10.37 -0.31 7.07
CA SER A 144 10.49 -1.58 6.34
C SER A 144 11.63 -2.38 6.96
N GLY A 145 11.31 -3.40 7.76
CA GLY A 145 12.32 -4.09 8.57
C GLY A 145 13.00 -3.14 9.55
N ILE A 146 14.34 -3.06 9.49
CA ILE A 146 15.13 -2.14 10.32
C ILE A 146 15.31 -0.76 9.67
N LYS A 147 14.82 -0.56 8.43
CA LYS A 147 14.91 0.72 7.73
C LYS A 147 13.71 1.60 8.04
N THR A 148 13.99 2.89 8.13
CA THR A 148 12.97 3.94 8.20
C THR A 148 13.17 4.91 7.05
N VAL A 149 12.17 4.98 6.17
CA VAL A 149 12.10 5.90 5.03
C VAL A 149 10.95 6.86 5.27
N GLN A 150 11.30 8.13 5.19
CA GLN A 150 10.46 9.28 5.41
C GLN A 150 10.00 9.86 4.07
N ASP A 151 8.90 10.60 4.04
CA ASP A 151 8.43 11.35 2.87
C ASP A 151 8.07 12.80 3.23
N SER A 152 7.80 13.67 2.28
CA SER A 152 7.51 15.08 2.62
C SER A 152 6.06 15.33 3.08
N SER A 153 5.29 14.30 3.43
CA SER A 153 3.92 14.48 3.89
C SER A 153 3.87 15.06 5.31
N ASP A 154 2.70 15.56 5.74
CA ASP A 154 2.51 16.10 7.09
C ASP A 154 2.81 15.05 8.18
N ASP A 155 2.53 13.79 7.88
CA ASP A 155 2.82 12.64 8.74
C ASP A 155 4.23 12.08 8.50
N ASN A 156 4.90 12.49 7.41
CA ASN A 156 6.26 12.10 7.02
C ASN A 156 6.46 10.57 7.04
N VAL A 157 5.53 9.85 6.40
CA VAL A 157 5.38 8.41 6.52
C VAL A 157 5.14 7.79 5.14
N LEU A 158 6.12 7.01 4.67
CA LEU A 158 5.96 6.16 3.51
C LEU A 158 5.19 4.88 3.89
N ASN A 159 4.19 4.50 3.11
CA ASN A 159 3.31 3.37 3.43
C ASN A 159 2.92 2.53 2.21
N GLY A 160 2.79 1.23 2.41
CA GLY A 160 2.33 0.28 1.40
C GLY A 160 3.46 -0.52 0.75
N VAL A 161 3.17 -1.13 -0.40
CA VAL A 161 4.10 -2.00 -1.11
C VAL A 161 4.68 -1.26 -2.32
N TYR A 162 6.00 -1.22 -2.40
CA TYR A 162 6.74 -0.57 -3.46
C TYR A 162 7.58 -1.59 -4.22
N THR A 163 7.18 -1.86 -5.46
CA THR A 163 7.81 -2.89 -6.29
C THR A 163 8.86 -2.25 -7.18
N PRO A 164 10.13 -2.68 -7.11
CA PRO A 164 11.15 -2.21 -8.04
C PRO A 164 10.82 -2.74 -9.44
N ILE A 165 10.80 -1.83 -10.40
CA ILE A 165 10.61 -2.15 -11.82
C ILE A 165 11.76 -1.61 -12.63
N VAL A 166 12.09 -2.28 -13.73
CA VAL A 166 12.94 -1.76 -14.79
C VAL A 166 12.07 -1.21 -15.90
N ILE A 167 12.35 0.01 -16.36
CA ILE A 167 11.68 0.60 -17.52
C ILE A 167 12.25 -0.07 -18.78
N GLU A 168 11.44 -0.89 -19.46
CA GLU A 168 11.81 -1.48 -20.76
C GLU A 168 11.60 -0.45 -21.88
N GLU A 169 10.53 0.35 -21.78
CA GLU A 169 10.16 1.35 -22.80
C GLU A 169 9.31 2.47 -22.19
N VAL A 170 9.53 3.70 -22.65
CA VAL A 170 8.62 4.84 -22.40
C VAL A 170 7.74 5.02 -23.63
N ILE A 171 6.45 4.74 -23.48
CA ILE A 171 5.49 4.61 -24.60
C ILE A 171 4.77 5.92 -24.89
N ASP A 172 4.24 6.57 -23.85
CA ASP A 172 3.39 7.76 -23.96
C ASP A 172 3.48 8.59 -22.67
N LYS A 173 2.99 9.83 -22.68
CA LYS A 173 3.04 10.71 -21.51
C LYS A 173 1.99 11.81 -21.56
N THR A 174 1.68 12.40 -20.39
CA THR A 174 0.89 13.65 -20.37
C THR A 174 1.65 14.76 -21.12
N ALA A 175 0.93 15.67 -21.77
CA ALA A 175 1.53 16.64 -22.68
C ALA A 175 2.57 17.57 -22.01
N ASP A 176 2.40 17.79 -20.71
CA ASP A 176 3.25 18.60 -19.85
C ASP A 176 4.30 17.80 -19.08
N ALA A 177 4.33 16.47 -19.22
CA ALA A 177 5.29 15.62 -18.52
C ALA A 177 6.75 15.97 -18.88
N VAL A 178 7.51 16.43 -17.87
CA VAL A 178 8.95 16.68 -17.95
C VAL A 178 9.70 15.69 -17.06
N THR A 179 10.43 14.76 -17.68
CA THR A 179 11.07 13.65 -16.97
C THR A 179 12.47 13.35 -17.53
N ASP A 180 13.35 12.91 -16.64
CA ASP A 180 14.65 12.30 -16.99
C ASP A 180 14.59 10.75 -16.99
N LEU A 181 13.42 10.17 -16.67
CA LEU A 181 13.20 8.72 -16.69
C LEU A 181 13.33 8.18 -18.11
N LYS A 182 14.13 7.12 -18.28
CA LYS A 182 14.40 6.49 -19.57
C LYS A 182 14.51 4.97 -19.44
N THR A 183 14.52 4.28 -20.58
CA THR A 183 14.75 2.84 -20.64
C THR A 183 16.02 2.45 -19.87
N GLY A 184 15.91 1.40 -19.05
CA GLY A 184 16.97 0.88 -18.19
C GLY A 184 16.97 1.47 -16.78
N ASP A 185 16.25 2.57 -16.51
CA ASP A 185 16.13 3.08 -15.16
C ASP A 185 15.34 2.10 -14.27
N ILE A 186 15.76 1.97 -13.01
CA ILE A 186 15.06 1.22 -11.98
C ILE A 186 14.37 2.20 -11.04
N ILE A 187 13.06 2.06 -10.89
CA ILE A 187 12.24 2.87 -9.98
C ILE A 187 11.34 1.96 -9.15
N TYR A 188 10.89 2.45 -8.00
CA TYR A 188 10.01 1.71 -7.10
C TYR A 188 8.59 2.27 -7.24
N ILE A 189 7.66 1.48 -7.78
CA ILE A 189 6.29 1.94 -7.98
C ILE A 189 5.36 1.43 -6.89
N GLN A 190 4.45 2.28 -6.43
CA GLN A 190 3.43 1.88 -5.47
C GLN A 190 2.43 0.89 -6.10
N GLU A 191 2.21 -0.23 -5.42
CA GLU A 191 1.22 -1.23 -5.79
C GLU A 191 -0.08 -1.10 -4.98
N GLY A 192 -1.20 -1.49 -5.62
CA GLY A 192 -2.55 -1.29 -5.11
C GLY A 192 -3.08 -2.44 -4.26
N PHE A 193 -2.23 -3.09 -3.47
CA PHE A 193 -2.59 -4.24 -2.62
C PHE A 193 -1.94 -4.15 -1.24
N ASN A 194 -2.45 -4.95 -0.31
CA ASN A 194 -1.92 -5.08 1.04
C ASN A 194 -1.46 -6.53 1.28
N VAL A 195 -0.27 -6.69 1.84
CA VAL A 195 0.20 -7.97 2.41
C VAL A 195 -0.48 -8.16 3.77
N CYS A 196 -0.78 -9.40 4.17
CA CYS A 196 -1.44 -9.67 5.46
C CYS A 196 -0.49 -10.15 6.57
N GLU A 197 0.81 -10.16 6.28
CA GLU A 197 1.88 -10.51 7.20
C GLU A 197 3.01 -9.50 7.07
N PHE A 198 3.72 -9.26 8.16
CA PHE A 198 4.83 -8.32 8.25
C PHE A 198 5.85 -8.79 9.27
N THR A 199 7.07 -8.26 9.23
CA THR A 199 8.12 -8.57 10.18
C THR A 199 8.39 -7.34 11.03
N GLU A 200 8.20 -7.46 12.34
CA GLU A 200 8.51 -6.40 13.29
C GLU A 200 10.02 -6.30 13.57
N GLU A 201 10.44 -5.25 14.30
CA GLU A 201 11.85 -4.98 14.64
C GLU A 201 12.59 -6.14 15.30
N ASN A 202 11.88 -6.95 16.07
CA ASN A 202 12.42 -8.09 16.81
C ASN A 202 12.51 -9.36 15.93
N GLY A 203 12.16 -9.28 14.65
CA GLY A 203 12.12 -10.40 13.72
C GLY A 203 10.84 -11.24 13.82
N ASN A 204 9.88 -10.86 14.66
CA ASN A 204 8.62 -11.61 14.78
C ASN A 204 7.70 -11.30 13.61
N THR A 205 7.09 -12.35 13.07
CA THR A 205 6.00 -12.20 12.10
C THR A 205 4.73 -11.75 12.82
N VAL A 206 4.16 -10.63 12.36
CA VAL A 206 2.88 -10.11 12.81
C VAL A 206 1.91 -10.07 11.65
N LEU A 207 0.65 -10.35 11.97
CA LEU A 207 -0.43 -10.41 11.00
C LEU A 207 -1.20 -9.10 10.97
N MET A 208 -1.71 -8.75 9.80
CA MET A 208 -2.71 -7.69 9.68
C MET A 208 -3.87 -7.98 10.65
N SER A 209 -4.18 -7.01 11.51
CA SER A 209 -5.29 -7.09 12.45
C SER A 209 -6.10 -5.80 12.46
N ALA A 210 -7.41 -5.97 12.63
CA ALA A 210 -8.36 -4.88 12.84
C ALA A 210 -8.71 -4.68 14.34
N ASP A 211 -7.97 -5.28 15.27
CA ASP A 211 -8.32 -5.30 16.70
C ASP A 211 -8.40 -3.90 17.33
N GLU A 212 -7.44 -3.03 17.04
CA GLU A 212 -7.46 -1.64 17.55
C GLU A 212 -8.64 -0.88 16.94
N ALA A 213 -8.92 -1.08 15.66
CA ALA A 213 -10.08 -0.48 14.99
C ALA A 213 -11.42 -1.02 15.56
N ILE A 214 -11.47 -2.27 16.01
CA ILE A 214 -12.63 -2.86 16.69
C ILE A 214 -12.80 -2.25 18.08
N LYS A 215 -11.71 -2.10 18.84
CA LYS A 215 -11.69 -1.50 20.17
C LYS A 215 -12.24 -0.07 20.14
N GLN A 216 -11.72 0.78 19.25
CA GLN A 216 -12.19 2.16 19.09
C GLN A 216 -13.67 2.24 18.69
N LYS A 217 -14.13 1.32 17.83
CA LYS A 217 -15.54 1.22 17.46
C LYS A 217 -16.43 0.82 18.64
N LYS A 218 -15.98 -0.09 19.50
CA LYS A 218 -16.68 -0.47 20.73
C LYS A 218 -16.77 0.68 21.72
N GLU A 219 -15.70 1.47 21.87
CA GLU A 219 -15.69 2.68 22.69
C GLU A 219 -16.70 3.72 22.17
N LYS A 220 -16.75 3.92 20.84
CA LYS A 220 -17.73 4.80 20.20
C LYS A 220 -19.19 4.34 20.37
N ILE A 221 -19.45 3.02 20.33
CA ILE A 221 -20.77 2.48 20.67
C ILE A 221 -21.13 2.79 22.13
N ALA A 222 -20.18 2.65 23.06
CA ALA A 222 -20.42 2.96 24.47
C ALA A 222 -20.75 4.45 24.67
N GLU A 223 -20.07 5.34 23.94
CA GLU A 223 -20.36 6.78 23.92
C GLU A 223 -21.78 7.05 23.42
N TYR A 224 -22.20 6.48 22.30
CA TYR A 224 -23.57 6.64 21.79
C TYR A 224 -24.63 6.09 22.76
N LYS A 225 -24.36 4.96 23.43
CA LYS A 225 -25.26 4.43 24.46
C LYS A 225 -25.41 5.41 25.62
N LYS A 226 -24.34 6.05 26.06
CA LYS A 226 -24.39 7.10 27.07
C LYS A 226 -25.22 8.31 26.61
N TYR A 227 -25.07 8.75 25.36
CA TYR A 227 -25.88 9.84 24.83
C TYR A 227 -27.37 9.49 24.73
N ILE A 228 -27.71 8.24 24.43
CA ILE A 228 -29.09 7.75 24.46
C ILE A 228 -29.66 7.81 25.88
N GLU A 229 -28.89 7.39 26.90
CA GLU A 229 -29.31 7.49 28.30
C GLU A 229 -29.52 8.95 28.74
N GLU A 230 -28.59 9.84 28.41
CA GLU A 230 -28.66 11.28 28.71
C GLU A 230 -29.85 11.96 28.00
N GLU A 231 -30.12 11.59 26.74
CA GLU A 231 -31.26 12.13 25.96
C GLU A 231 -32.60 11.67 26.56
N ASN A 232 -32.71 10.40 26.93
CA ASN A 232 -33.92 9.85 27.55
C ASN A 232 -34.20 10.45 28.95
N ALA A 233 -33.19 10.94 29.65
CA ALA A 233 -33.35 11.60 30.94
C ALA A 233 -33.88 13.05 30.85
N LYS A 234 -33.94 13.64 29.65
CA LYS A 234 -34.46 15.00 29.45
C LYS A 234 -35.98 15.02 29.64
N LYS A 235 -36.50 16.20 30.04
CA LYS A 235 -37.95 16.42 30.16
C LYS A 235 -38.69 16.21 28.84
N GLU A 236 -38.04 16.57 27.73
CA GLU A 236 -38.53 16.39 26.36
C GLU A 236 -37.39 15.78 25.53
N PRO A 237 -37.33 14.44 25.42
CA PRO A 237 -36.32 13.76 24.60
C PRO A 237 -36.50 14.03 23.10
N SER A 238 -35.39 14.21 22.38
CA SER A 238 -35.38 14.29 20.92
C SER A 238 -35.42 12.91 20.28
N GLU A 239 -36.56 12.52 19.72
CA GLU A 239 -36.69 11.28 18.95
C GLU A 239 -35.71 11.19 17.78
N ASN A 240 -35.40 12.33 17.13
CA ASN A 240 -34.48 12.35 16.01
C ASN A 240 -33.06 12.01 16.46
N SER A 241 -32.61 12.58 17.59
CA SER A 241 -31.29 12.31 18.15
C SER A 241 -31.14 10.84 18.53
N LEU A 242 -32.17 10.26 19.18
CA LEU A 242 -32.19 8.84 19.53
C LEU A 242 -32.08 7.94 18.30
N LYS A 243 -32.91 8.19 17.27
CA LYS A 243 -32.87 7.45 16.00
C LYS A 243 -31.51 7.55 15.32
N ASP A 244 -30.88 8.73 15.35
CA ASP A 244 -29.56 8.94 14.77
C ASP A 244 -28.48 8.16 15.54
N TYR A 245 -28.48 8.17 16.88
CA TYR A 245 -27.54 7.38 17.67
C TYR A 245 -27.73 5.87 17.47
N GLU A 246 -28.97 5.38 17.47
CA GLU A 246 -29.28 3.97 17.21
C GLU A 246 -28.83 3.55 15.80
N ALA A 247 -29.07 4.39 14.79
CA ALA A 247 -28.61 4.12 13.43
C ALA A 247 -27.08 4.08 13.34
N ASN A 248 -26.37 4.97 14.04
CA ASN A 248 -24.92 4.96 14.09
C ASN A 248 -24.37 3.71 14.79
N ILE A 249 -24.98 3.27 15.90
CA ILE A 249 -24.61 2.02 16.58
C ILE A 249 -24.73 0.84 15.61
N ALA A 250 -25.87 0.69 14.94
CA ALA A 250 -26.10 -0.41 14.00
C ALA A 250 -25.08 -0.42 12.84
N VAL A 251 -24.70 0.76 12.34
CA VAL A 251 -23.64 0.87 11.33
C VAL A 251 -22.30 0.39 11.88
N ILE A 252 -21.91 0.84 13.07
CA ILE A 252 -20.63 0.46 13.70
C ILE A 252 -20.60 -1.04 14.03
N GLU A 253 -21.71 -1.64 14.43
CA GLU A 253 -21.81 -3.09 14.68
C GLU A 253 -21.54 -3.90 13.40
N GLU A 254 -22.06 -3.48 12.25
CA GLU A 254 -21.75 -4.13 10.96
C GLU A 254 -20.29 -3.90 10.56
N GLU A 255 -19.71 -2.72 10.85
CA GLU A 255 -18.28 -2.49 10.63
C GLU A 255 -17.40 -3.40 11.50
N ILE A 256 -17.75 -3.62 12.77
CA ILE A 256 -17.04 -4.56 13.66
C ILE A 256 -17.11 -5.97 13.09
N LYS A 257 -18.26 -6.39 12.56
CA LYS A 257 -18.41 -7.70 11.91
C LYS A 257 -17.49 -7.84 10.69
N ASN A 258 -17.37 -6.79 9.87
CA ASN A 258 -16.43 -6.77 8.75
C ASN A 258 -14.97 -6.85 9.23
N CYS A 259 -14.61 -6.11 10.27
CA CYS A 259 -13.27 -6.19 10.88
C CYS A 259 -12.97 -7.60 11.40
N ASN A 260 -13.91 -8.26 12.09
CA ASN A 260 -13.75 -9.65 12.53
C ASN A 260 -13.56 -10.59 11.33
N ALA A 261 -14.31 -10.41 10.25
CA ALA A 261 -14.16 -11.23 9.05
C ALA A 261 -12.76 -11.10 8.40
N ILE A 262 -12.14 -9.90 8.45
CA ILE A 262 -10.75 -9.71 8.05
C ILE A 262 -9.83 -10.51 8.94
N ASN A 263 -9.95 -10.36 10.26
CA ASN A 263 -9.13 -11.10 11.22
C ASN A 263 -9.25 -12.61 10.98
N ASP A 264 -10.48 -13.14 10.90
CA ASP A 264 -10.73 -14.56 10.66
C ASP A 264 -10.10 -15.03 9.34
N PHE A 265 -10.21 -14.24 8.27
CA PHE A 265 -9.62 -14.55 6.97
C PHE A 265 -8.09 -14.58 7.04
N VAL A 266 -7.45 -13.56 7.64
CA VAL A 266 -5.99 -13.48 7.77
C VAL A 266 -5.46 -14.64 8.62
N HIS A 267 -6.10 -14.94 9.76
CA HIS A 267 -5.68 -16.03 10.64
C HIS A 267 -5.88 -17.41 10.00
N SER A 268 -7.01 -17.64 9.30
CA SER A 268 -7.25 -18.91 8.61
C SER A 268 -6.27 -19.21 7.49
N HIS A 269 -5.60 -18.18 6.95
CA HIS A 269 -4.53 -18.31 5.96
C HIS A 269 -3.14 -18.08 6.53
N ASN A 270 -3.00 -17.97 7.87
CA ASN A 270 -1.74 -17.71 8.55
C ASN A 270 -0.96 -16.52 7.94
N GLY A 271 -1.65 -15.44 7.59
CA GLY A 271 -1.04 -14.26 6.96
C GLY A 271 -0.68 -14.41 5.49
N LYS A 272 -0.75 -15.61 4.91
CA LYS A 272 -0.41 -15.90 3.50
C LYS A 272 -1.54 -15.48 2.54
N ALA A 273 -1.91 -14.20 2.65
CA ALA A 273 -2.91 -13.58 1.81
C ALA A 273 -2.50 -12.18 1.35
N VAL A 274 -3.00 -11.81 0.18
CA VAL A 274 -2.91 -10.47 -0.38
C VAL A 274 -4.32 -9.95 -0.63
N ILE A 275 -4.62 -8.77 -0.09
CA ILE A 275 -5.93 -8.12 -0.26
C ILE A 275 -5.79 -6.97 -1.25
N SER A 276 -6.56 -7.02 -2.33
CA SER A 276 -6.55 -6.02 -3.39
C SER A 276 -7.96 -5.64 -3.85
N ASP A 277 -8.27 -4.35 -3.76
CA ASP A 277 -9.50 -3.77 -4.31
C ASP A 277 -9.26 -2.90 -5.54
N ASN A 278 -8.00 -2.58 -5.86
CA ASN A 278 -7.64 -1.61 -6.91
C ASN A 278 -6.68 -2.15 -7.98
N GLY A 279 -5.86 -3.18 -7.68
CA GLY A 279 -4.91 -3.73 -8.66
C GLY A 279 -4.22 -5.02 -8.20
N SER A 280 -4.05 -5.99 -9.09
CA SER A 280 -3.35 -7.24 -8.79
C SER A 280 -1.85 -6.99 -8.60
N PRO A 281 -1.17 -7.73 -7.70
CA PRO A 281 0.29 -7.72 -7.61
C PRO A 281 0.93 -8.05 -8.96
N MET A 282 2.05 -7.41 -9.26
CA MET A 282 2.91 -7.78 -10.38
C MET A 282 3.68 -9.08 -10.07
N GLU A 283 3.74 -9.97 -11.04
CA GLU A 283 4.52 -11.22 -11.01
C GLU A 283 5.91 -10.99 -11.61
N LYS A 284 6.91 -11.72 -11.11
CA LYS A 284 8.24 -11.77 -11.72
C LYS A 284 8.14 -12.35 -13.14
N ASP A 285 9.07 -11.94 -13.99
CA ASP A 285 9.18 -12.39 -15.39
C ASP A 285 8.00 -12.01 -16.32
N VAL A 286 7.03 -11.25 -15.82
CA VAL A 286 5.91 -10.72 -16.61
C VAL A 286 6.18 -9.27 -17.01
N SER A 287 5.98 -8.96 -18.29
CA SER A 287 5.97 -7.59 -18.80
C SER A 287 4.62 -6.93 -18.54
N TYR A 288 4.64 -5.70 -18.05
CA TYR A 288 3.44 -4.92 -17.78
C TYR A 288 3.45 -3.58 -18.52
N LEU A 289 2.26 -3.09 -18.84
CA LEU A 289 2.02 -1.69 -19.12
C LEU A 289 1.51 -1.00 -17.84
N ALA A 290 2.20 0.06 -17.45
CA ALA A 290 1.94 0.79 -16.21
C ALA A 290 1.88 2.30 -16.47
N PHE A 291 1.03 2.98 -15.69
CA PHE A 291 0.96 4.44 -15.65
C PHE A 291 1.65 4.92 -14.37
N VAL A 292 2.76 5.65 -14.51
CA VAL A 292 3.65 6.00 -13.39
C VAL A 292 3.83 7.51 -13.31
N ALA A 293 3.82 8.04 -12.08
CA ALA A 293 4.14 9.44 -11.82
C ALA A 293 5.56 9.77 -12.29
N VAL A 294 5.71 10.89 -12.98
CA VAL A 294 7.02 11.40 -13.38
C VAL A 294 7.83 11.82 -12.15
N THR A 295 7.17 12.49 -11.21
CA THR A 295 7.79 13.03 -10.01
C THR A 295 7.96 11.91 -8.98
N PRO A 296 9.17 11.67 -8.45
CA PRO A 296 9.35 10.78 -7.32
C PRO A 296 8.66 11.36 -6.07
N ILE A 297 8.30 10.49 -5.13
CA ILE A 297 7.81 10.87 -3.82
C ILE A 297 8.92 11.70 -3.14
N PRO A 298 8.66 12.99 -2.85
CA PRO A 298 9.66 13.88 -2.27
C PRO A 298 10.00 13.47 -0.82
N GLY A 299 11.22 13.80 -0.39
CA GLY A 299 11.65 13.65 1.00
C GLY A 299 12.21 12.27 1.37
N THR A 300 12.28 11.33 0.43
CA THR A 300 12.89 10.02 0.67
C THR A 300 14.39 10.15 0.91
N ASN A 301 14.89 9.43 1.91
CA ASN A 301 16.22 9.64 2.49
C ASN A 301 17.21 8.48 2.24
N ASP A 302 16.81 7.48 1.45
CA ASP A 302 17.57 6.26 1.20
C ASP A 302 18.16 6.17 -0.22
N GLY A 303 17.94 7.19 -1.04
CA GLY A 303 18.43 7.26 -2.42
C GLY A 303 17.62 6.46 -3.44
N ASN A 304 16.55 5.77 -3.01
CA ASN A 304 15.63 5.09 -3.92
C ASN A 304 14.62 6.09 -4.51
N SER A 305 14.31 5.91 -5.80
CA SER A 305 13.29 6.71 -6.50
C SER A 305 11.93 6.02 -6.38
N TYR A 306 11.14 6.43 -5.39
CA TYR A 306 9.78 5.92 -5.19
C TYR A 306 8.78 6.75 -5.99
N HIS A 307 7.85 6.11 -6.68
CA HIS A 307 6.86 6.77 -7.52
C HIS A 307 5.46 6.26 -7.22
N ARG A 308 4.48 7.18 -7.24
CA ARG A 308 3.08 6.80 -7.30
C ARG A 308 2.79 6.19 -8.67
N ALA A 309 1.87 5.23 -8.71
CA ALA A 309 1.43 4.63 -9.96
C ALA A 309 -0.08 4.44 -9.95
N TYR A 310 -0.68 4.44 -11.14
CA TYR A 310 -2.08 4.05 -11.27
C TYR A 310 -2.25 2.62 -10.74
N PRO A 311 -3.32 2.32 -9.98
CA PRO A 311 -3.43 1.02 -9.31
C PRO A 311 -3.44 -0.17 -10.26
N MET A 312 -4.05 -0.04 -11.44
CA MET A 312 -4.12 -1.10 -12.45
C MET A 312 -2.89 -1.15 -13.33
N LYS A 313 -2.29 -2.34 -13.40
CA LYS A 313 -1.21 -2.69 -14.32
C LYS A 313 -1.75 -3.75 -15.30
N TYR A 314 -1.33 -3.66 -16.56
CA TYR A 314 -1.85 -4.50 -17.62
C TYR A 314 -0.77 -5.47 -18.06
N ASP A 315 -0.94 -6.75 -17.76
CA ASP A 315 -0.05 -7.82 -18.22
C ASP A 315 0.01 -7.81 -19.75
N LEU A 316 1.20 -7.79 -20.34
CA LEU A 316 1.36 -7.72 -21.78
C LEU A 316 1.32 -9.08 -22.48
N ALA A 317 1.28 -10.19 -21.72
CA ALA A 317 1.30 -11.54 -22.28
C ALA A 317 -0.08 -12.05 -22.74
N TYR A 318 -1.17 -11.42 -22.31
CA TYR A 318 -2.52 -11.90 -22.61
C TYR A 318 -3.14 -11.25 -23.85
N ASP A 319 -3.76 -12.10 -24.66
CA ASP A 319 -4.50 -11.63 -25.83
C ASP A 319 -5.93 -11.15 -25.49
N ASP A 320 -6.58 -11.79 -24.53
CA ASP A 320 -7.90 -11.42 -24.04
C ASP A 320 -7.80 -10.77 -22.66
N VAL A 321 -8.90 -10.17 -22.19
CA VAL A 321 -8.93 -9.60 -20.83
C VAL A 321 -8.68 -10.73 -19.81
N PRO A 322 -7.60 -10.68 -19.01
CA PRO A 322 -7.32 -11.73 -18.06
C PRO A 322 -8.29 -11.64 -16.88
N SER A 323 -8.66 -12.81 -16.35
CA SER A 323 -9.32 -12.88 -15.06
C SER A 323 -8.31 -12.51 -13.96
N LEU A 324 -8.69 -11.59 -13.08
CA LEU A 324 -7.79 -11.10 -12.03
C LEU A 324 -7.85 -11.96 -10.77
N PHE A 325 -9.04 -12.46 -10.44
CA PHE A 325 -9.36 -13.21 -9.22
C PHE A 325 -10.15 -14.50 -9.50
N GLY A 326 -10.24 -14.95 -10.76
CA GLY A 326 -11.00 -16.15 -11.13
C GLY A 326 -12.50 -15.94 -10.93
N GLU A 327 -13.16 -16.90 -10.27
CA GLU A 327 -14.59 -16.82 -9.94
C GLU A 327 -14.92 -15.62 -9.02
N ASP A 328 -13.92 -15.10 -8.30
CA ASP A 328 -14.09 -13.99 -7.36
C ASP A 328 -14.00 -12.61 -8.02
N ASP A 329 -13.83 -12.53 -9.34
CA ASP A 329 -13.86 -11.26 -10.10
C ASP A 329 -15.16 -10.46 -9.83
N ILE A 330 -16.28 -11.12 -9.52
CA ILE A 330 -17.55 -10.46 -9.17
C ILE A 330 -17.50 -9.63 -7.88
N TYR A 331 -16.47 -9.83 -7.05
CA TYR A 331 -16.20 -9.10 -5.83
C TYR A 331 -15.14 -8.01 -6.03
N PHE A 332 -14.44 -7.99 -7.17
CA PHE A 332 -13.45 -6.96 -7.48
C PHE A 332 -14.16 -5.69 -7.96
N GLN A 333 -14.03 -4.62 -7.18
CA GLN A 333 -14.74 -3.37 -7.47
C GLN A 333 -14.28 -2.74 -8.78
N GLY A 334 -12.97 -2.79 -9.05
CA GLY A 334 -12.37 -2.25 -10.25
C GLY A 334 -12.67 -3.04 -11.53
N LEU A 335 -13.29 -4.24 -11.47
CA LEU A 335 -13.33 -5.16 -12.62
C LEU A 335 -13.90 -4.52 -13.89
N TYR A 336 -15.01 -3.79 -13.78
CA TYR A 336 -15.64 -3.20 -14.97
C TYR A 336 -14.79 -2.10 -15.62
N GLY A 337 -14.11 -1.29 -14.79
CA GLY A 337 -13.11 -0.33 -15.25
C GLY A 337 -11.91 -1.04 -15.87
N TYR A 338 -11.45 -2.14 -15.26
CA TYR A 338 -10.36 -2.96 -15.77
C TYR A 338 -10.64 -3.49 -17.17
N GLU A 339 -11.77 -4.19 -17.35
CA GLU A 339 -12.13 -4.85 -18.62
C GLU A 339 -12.21 -3.85 -19.77
N LYS A 340 -12.81 -2.67 -19.54
CA LYS A 340 -12.87 -1.61 -20.54
C LYS A 340 -11.51 -0.99 -20.82
N SER A 341 -10.76 -0.72 -19.77
CA SER A 341 -9.44 -0.12 -19.87
C SER A 341 -8.46 -1.04 -20.59
N TRP A 342 -8.49 -2.33 -20.27
CA TRP A 342 -7.70 -3.36 -20.95
C TRP A 342 -7.91 -3.31 -22.46
N LYS A 343 -9.16 -3.35 -22.93
CA LYS A 343 -9.48 -3.32 -24.36
C LYS A 343 -8.95 -2.07 -25.03
N ALA A 344 -9.11 -0.91 -24.40
CA ALA A 344 -8.62 0.35 -24.94
C ALA A 344 -7.09 0.47 -24.90
N MET A 345 -6.43 -0.05 -23.87
CA MET A 345 -4.97 -0.10 -23.78
C MET A 345 -4.40 -1.02 -24.86
N LYS A 346 -5.04 -2.16 -25.10
CA LYS A 346 -4.68 -3.06 -26.19
C LYS A 346 -4.93 -2.41 -27.56
N GLU A 347 -6.02 -1.66 -27.74
CA GLU A 347 -6.25 -0.94 -29.00
C GLU A 347 -5.21 0.16 -29.24
N LYS A 348 -4.88 0.95 -28.21
CA LYS A 348 -3.98 2.10 -28.32
C LYS A 348 -2.49 1.71 -28.36
N TYR A 349 -2.10 0.74 -27.53
CA TYR A 349 -0.71 0.36 -27.28
C TYR A 349 -0.43 -1.11 -27.65
N GLY A 350 -1.32 -1.78 -28.39
CA GLY A 350 -1.25 -3.21 -28.69
C GLY A 350 0.02 -3.69 -29.39
N GLU A 351 0.73 -2.81 -30.09
CA GLU A 351 2.05 -3.16 -30.66
C GLU A 351 3.08 -3.50 -29.57
N HIS A 352 2.91 -2.98 -28.35
CA HIS A 352 3.77 -3.27 -27.20
C HIS A 352 3.34 -4.54 -26.41
N PHE A 353 2.13 -5.07 -26.68
CA PHE A 353 1.59 -6.33 -26.14
C PHE A 353 2.16 -7.57 -26.86
N LYS A 354 3.15 -7.39 -27.74
CA LYS A 354 3.82 -8.51 -28.43
C LYS A 354 5.08 -8.90 -27.65
N ILE A 355 5.17 -10.18 -27.33
CA ILE A 355 6.33 -10.84 -26.68
C ILE A 355 7.50 -10.89 -27.66
#